data_AF-A0A4R3E5T2-F1
#
_entry.id   AF-A0A4R3E5T2-F1
#
_cell.length_a   1.000
_cell.length_b   1.000
_cell.length_c   1.000
_cell.angle_alpha   90.00
_cell.angle_beta   90.00
_cell.angle_gamma   90.00
#
_symmetry.space_group_name_H-M   'P 1'
#
loop_
_entity.id
_entity.type
_entity.pdbx_description
1 polymer ?
#
loop_
_entity_poly.entity_id
_entity_poly.type
_entity_poly.pdbx_seq_one_letter_code
_entity_poly.pdbx_strand_id
1 'polypeptide(L)'
;MKLIDPLVDPTAHGGSEADAFHVVIPSMPGYGFSGKPTTTGWNPERIARAYAELMTRLGYPKYLAQGGDWGSIVVNFMGVQRPKGLLGIHTNMPEVIPKEVDAAIWSGNELPAGLSPEERKACEQVRENKFAYAFMMGTRPQTLTGLVDSPVGLAAFMIDHDWKSHDLIARIFAGADEGLSRDDILDNVTLFWLTNTAISAARLYWENTVAGTSFFAAKGVELPTACSVFPDEMFEAPKSWAEKAYPNLIHFNTLPKGGHFAAWEQPAYMTAEIRMAFKLLREAASA
;
A
#
# COMPACT_ATOMS: atom_id res chain seq x y z
N MET A 1 -3.53 14.90 -3.86
CA MET A 1 -4.14 13.71 -3.22
C MET A 1 -5.29 14.16 -2.34
N LYS A 2 -6.51 13.65 -2.57
CA LYS A 2 -7.78 14.23 -2.10
C LYS A 2 -8.03 14.13 -0.58
N LEU A 3 -7.21 13.38 0.14
CA LEU A 3 -7.32 13.19 1.60
C LEU A 3 -6.41 14.13 2.43
N ILE A 4 -5.55 14.93 1.80
CA ILE A 4 -4.63 15.82 2.53
C ILE A 4 -5.42 16.85 3.35
N ASP A 5 -6.29 17.63 2.72
CA ASP A 5 -7.03 18.71 3.38
C ASP A 5 -7.90 18.18 4.54
N PRO A 6 -8.68 17.09 4.37
CA PRO A 6 -9.38 16.48 5.50
C PRO A 6 -8.47 16.02 6.65
N LEU A 7 -7.24 15.59 6.41
CA LEU A 7 -6.35 15.18 7.50
C LEU A 7 -5.71 16.38 8.21
N VAL A 8 -5.38 17.46 7.51
CA VAL A 8 -4.68 18.61 8.10
C VAL A 8 -5.63 19.67 8.68
N ASP A 9 -6.83 19.83 8.11
CA ASP A 9 -7.89 20.73 8.57
C ASP A 9 -9.21 19.95 8.79
N PRO A 10 -9.26 19.08 9.80
CA PRO A 10 -10.44 18.26 10.02
C PRO A 10 -11.70 19.06 10.33
N THR A 11 -11.58 20.26 10.92
CA THR A 11 -12.70 21.12 11.29
C THR A 11 -13.47 21.66 10.08
N ALA A 12 -12.79 21.93 8.97
CA ALA A 12 -13.45 22.26 7.69
C ALA A 12 -14.09 21.03 7.01
N HIS A 13 -13.79 19.82 7.49
CA HIS A 13 -14.14 18.55 6.86
C HIS A 13 -14.85 17.58 7.84
N GLY A 14 -15.71 18.10 8.71
CA GLY A 14 -16.62 17.32 9.55
C GLY A 14 -15.96 16.50 10.68
N GLY A 15 -14.67 16.74 10.95
CA GLY A 15 -13.94 16.19 12.09
C GLY A 15 -13.74 17.21 13.21
N SER A 16 -13.01 16.80 14.26
CA SER A 16 -12.62 17.68 15.36
C SER A 16 -11.15 18.10 15.26
N GLU A 17 -10.74 19.16 15.97
CA GLU A 17 -9.33 19.57 16.04
C GLU A 17 -8.41 18.43 16.51
N ALA A 18 -8.90 17.55 17.38
CA ALA A 18 -8.15 16.40 17.87
C ALA A 18 -7.86 15.34 16.80
N ASP A 19 -8.53 15.42 15.64
CA ASP A 19 -8.35 14.54 14.50
C ASP A 19 -7.37 15.09 13.45
N ALA A 20 -6.68 16.18 13.76
CA ALA A 20 -5.72 16.81 12.86
C ALA A 20 -4.39 16.03 12.83
N PHE A 21 -3.79 15.98 11.65
CA PHE A 21 -2.49 15.34 11.43
C PHE A 21 -1.53 16.30 10.73
N HIS A 22 -0.26 16.25 11.13
CA HIS A 22 0.82 16.58 10.21
C HIS A 22 1.01 15.39 9.25
N VAL A 23 1.07 15.65 7.94
CA VAL A 23 1.12 14.59 6.93
C VAL A 23 2.44 14.69 6.16
N VAL A 24 3.25 13.62 6.20
CA VAL A 24 4.51 13.49 5.46
C VAL A 24 4.32 12.42 4.38
N ILE A 25 4.43 12.79 3.10
CA ILE A 25 4.15 11.91 1.95
C ILE A 25 5.40 11.82 1.08
N PRO A 26 6.36 10.94 1.41
CA PRO A 26 7.57 10.81 0.61
C PRO A 26 7.27 10.08 -0.70
N SER A 27 7.83 10.58 -1.82
CA SER A 27 8.00 9.72 -3.00
C SER A 27 9.01 8.63 -2.68
N MET A 28 8.71 7.39 -3.05
CA MET A 28 9.61 6.26 -2.79
C MET A 28 10.93 6.39 -3.58
N PRO A 29 12.08 5.89 -3.09
CA PRO A 29 13.32 5.89 -3.86
C PRO A 29 13.11 5.25 -5.24
N GLY A 30 13.43 5.99 -6.31
CA GLY A 30 13.19 5.57 -7.70
C GLY A 30 11.84 5.96 -8.29
N TYR A 31 10.94 6.58 -7.51
CA TYR A 31 9.60 6.99 -7.92
C TYR A 31 9.46 8.53 -7.92
N GLY A 32 8.70 9.05 -8.89
CA GLY A 32 8.31 10.46 -8.93
C GLY A 32 9.51 11.41 -8.79
N PHE A 33 9.45 12.30 -7.80
CA PHE A 33 10.49 13.30 -7.57
C PHE A 33 11.66 12.82 -6.70
N SER A 34 11.60 11.61 -6.17
CA SER A 34 12.71 11.04 -5.39
C SER A 34 13.85 10.59 -6.29
N GLY A 35 15.07 10.68 -5.75
CA GLY A 35 16.28 10.25 -6.47
C GLY A 35 16.19 8.80 -6.93
N LYS A 36 16.79 8.50 -8.09
CA LYS A 36 16.87 7.15 -8.66
C LYS A 36 18.09 6.45 -8.06
N PRO A 37 17.93 5.37 -7.27
CA PRO A 37 19.08 4.66 -6.72
C PRO A 37 20.07 4.20 -7.79
N THR A 38 21.35 4.45 -7.54
CA THR A 38 22.47 4.05 -8.42
C THR A 38 23.14 2.75 -7.98
N THR A 39 22.77 2.23 -6.81
CA THR A 39 23.26 0.97 -6.24
C THR A 39 22.10 0.05 -5.93
N THR A 40 22.36 -1.26 -5.90
CA THR A 40 21.38 -2.25 -5.45
C THR A 40 21.13 -2.17 -3.94
N GLY A 41 20.18 -2.97 -3.46
CA GLY A 41 19.84 -3.14 -2.05
C GLY A 41 18.80 -2.14 -1.55
N TRP A 42 18.07 -1.46 -2.44
CA TRP A 42 16.93 -0.60 -2.08
C TRP A 42 15.63 -1.39 -2.05
N ASN A 43 15.58 -2.39 -1.18
CA ASN A 43 14.39 -3.18 -0.90
C ASN A 43 13.46 -2.48 0.12
N PRO A 44 12.21 -2.96 0.33
CA PRO A 44 11.27 -2.34 1.26
C PRO A 44 11.80 -2.21 2.70
N GLU A 45 12.58 -3.19 3.17
CA GLU A 45 13.17 -3.17 4.52
C GLU A 45 14.16 -2.01 4.70
N ARG A 46 14.98 -1.71 3.69
CA ARG A 46 15.87 -0.54 3.70
C ARG A 46 15.09 0.77 3.60
N ILE A 47 14.04 0.80 2.78
CA ILE A 47 13.18 1.98 2.63
C ILE A 47 12.51 2.31 3.98
N ALA A 48 12.05 1.31 4.74
CA ALA A 48 11.52 1.49 6.08
C ALA A 48 12.50 2.20 7.03
N ARG A 49 13.79 1.81 7.02
CA ARG A 49 14.84 2.51 7.77
C ARG A 49 15.06 3.94 7.29
N ALA A 50 15.01 4.17 5.97
CA ALA A 50 15.16 5.49 5.40
C ALA A 50 14.01 6.43 5.80
N TYR A 51 12.78 5.92 5.90
CA TYR A 51 11.63 6.70 6.36
C TYR A 51 11.68 6.98 7.87
N ALA A 52 12.18 6.05 8.69
CA ALA A 52 12.45 6.32 10.10
C ALA A 52 13.47 7.46 10.29
N GLU A 53 14.54 7.45 9.49
CA GLU A 53 15.52 8.54 9.46
C GLU A 53 14.91 9.85 8.96
N LEU A 54 14.03 9.81 7.95
CA LEU A 54 13.29 10.98 7.48
C LEU A 54 12.49 11.63 8.60
N MET A 55 11.73 10.84 9.38
CA MET A 55 10.95 11.36 10.50
C MET A 55 11.83 11.96 11.60
N THR A 56 13.01 11.37 11.84
CA THR A 56 14.02 11.91 12.76
C THR A 56 14.53 13.28 12.28
N ARG A 57 14.84 13.42 10.99
CA ARG A 57 15.34 14.68 10.40
C ARG A 57 14.29 15.79 10.35
N LEU A 58 13.03 15.41 10.17
CA LEU A 58 11.90 16.34 10.22
C LEU A 58 11.53 16.73 11.67
N GLY A 59 12.14 16.09 12.67
CA GLY A 59 11.94 16.42 14.08
C GLY A 59 10.62 15.91 14.66
N TYR A 60 10.07 14.80 14.14
CA TYR A 60 8.87 14.16 14.68
C TYR A 60 9.22 13.11 15.75
N PRO A 61 9.13 13.43 17.06
CA PRO A 61 9.53 12.51 18.13
C PRO A 61 8.54 11.36 18.35
N LYS A 62 7.30 11.54 17.87
CA LYS A 62 6.21 10.57 17.87
C LYS A 62 5.49 10.67 16.54
N TYR A 63 5.27 9.54 15.89
CA TYR A 63 4.61 9.49 14.60
C TYR A 63 3.94 8.14 14.37
N LEU A 64 3.17 8.09 13.31
CA LEU A 64 2.39 6.95 12.86
C LEU A 64 2.81 6.66 11.42
N ALA A 65 2.66 5.42 10.96
CA ALA A 65 2.96 5.06 9.59
C ALA A 65 1.71 4.47 8.92
N GLN A 66 1.43 4.91 7.70
CA GLN A 66 0.30 4.43 6.90
C GLN A 66 0.78 3.98 5.53
N GLY A 67 0.27 2.85 5.03
CA GLY A 67 0.56 2.43 3.65
C GLY A 67 -0.40 1.40 3.06
N GLY A 68 -0.60 1.49 1.74
CA GLY A 68 -1.13 0.45 0.86
C GLY A 68 -0.06 0.05 -0.17
N ASP A 69 -0.27 -1.02 -0.95
CA ASP A 69 0.69 -1.52 -1.96
C ASP A 69 2.14 -1.63 -1.41
N TRP A 70 3.18 -1.14 -2.11
CA TRP A 70 4.55 -1.08 -1.57
C TRP A 70 4.65 -0.34 -0.24
N GLY A 71 3.79 0.66 -0.02
CA GLY A 71 3.67 1.36 1.25
C GLY A 71 3.28 0.43 2.39
N SER A 72 2.37 -0.54 2.17
CA SER A 72 1.98 -1.49 3.21
C SER A 72 3.17 -2.36 3.63
N ILE A 73 3.97 -2.79 2.64
CA ILE A 73 5.17 -3.59 2.87
C ILE A 73 6.21 -2.81 3.67
N VAL A 74 6.43 -1.55 3.29
CA VAL A 74 7.35 -0.65 4.00
C VAL A 74 6.88 -0.40 5.42
N VAL A 75 5.60 -0.08 5.67
CA VAL A 75 5.12 0.19 7.04
C VAL A 75 5.08 -1.08 7.91
N ASN A 76 4.86 -2.26 7.34
CA ASN A 76 5.03 -3.52 8.08
C ASN A 76 6.49 -3.73 8.49
N PHE A 77 7.47 -3.46 7.62
CA PHE A 77 8.88 -3.47 8.01
C PHE A 77 9.21 -2.41 9.05
N MET A 78 8.64 -1.21 8.97
CA MET A 78 8.76 -0.23 10.06
C MET A 78 8.19 -0.78 11.37
N GLY A 79 7.04 -1.47 11.30
CA GLY A 79 6.40 -2.16 12.42
C GLY A 79 7.31 -3.20 13.09
N VAL A 80 8.00 -4.01 12.29
CA VAL A 80 8.98 -5.01 12.76
C VAL A 80 10.23 -4.33 13.35
N GLN A 81 10.74 -3.28 12.69
CA GLN A 81 11.96 -2.58 13.09
C GLN A 81 11.79 -1.73 14.36
N ARG A 82 10.56 -1.31 14.65
CA ARG A 82 10.20 -0.44 15.80
C ARG A 82 11.12 0.78 15.93
N PRO A 83 11.26 1.60 14.88
CA PRO A 83 12.07 2.80 14.97
C PRO A 83 11.55 3.71 16.09
N LYS A 84 12.48 4.40 16.76
CA LYS A 84 12.14 5.30 17.86
C LYS A 84 11.08 6.30 17.42
N GLY A 85 10.02 6.44 18.21
CA GLY A 85 8.92 7.37 17.96
C GLY A 85 7.75 6.80 17.15
N LEU A 86 7.90 5.65 16.49
CA LEU A 86 6.76 5.01 15.82
C LEU A 86 5.80 4.42 16.87
N LEU A 87 4.57 4.93 16.89
CA LEU A 87 3.55 4.53 17.87
C LEU A 87 2.66 3.37 17.37
N GLY A 88 2.51 3.22 16.07
CA GLY A 88 1.65 2.21 15.45
C GLY A 88 1.56 2.40 13.95
N ILE A 89 0.96 1.42 13.27
CA ILE A 89 0.80 1.40 11.83
C ILE A 89 -0.67 1.27 11.42
N HIS A 90 -1.03 1.84 10.28
CA HIS A 90 -2.29 1.61 9.58
C HIS A 90 -1.99 1.04 8.19
N THR A 91 -2.71 0.00 7.79
CA THR A 91 -2.58 -0.57 6.44
C THR A 91 -3.95 -0.79 5.82
N ASN A 92 -4.06 -0.41 4.54
CA ASN A 92 -5.22 -0.74 3.70
C ASN A 92 -4.94 -1.91 2.73
N MET A 93 -3.75 -2.52 2.81
CA MET A 93 -3.41 -3.79 2.15
C MET A 93 -2.69 -4.67 3.19
N PRO A 94 -3.43 -5.30 4.13
CA PRO A 94 -2.84 -6.01 5.27
C PRO A 94 -1.96 -7.19 4.84
N GLU A 95 -0.82 -7.34 5.52
CA GLU A 95 0.10 -8.45 5.30
C GLU A 95 -0.17 -9.56 6.31
N VAL A 96 -1.14 -10.41 5.97
CA VAL A 96 -1.77 -11.33 6.92
C VAL A 96 -1.70 -12.80 6.51
N ILE A 97 -1.27 -13.12 5.29
CA ILE A 97 -1.32 -14.49 4.79
C ILE A 97 -0.31 -15.36 5.57
N PRO A 98 -0.72 -16.52 6.13
CA PRO A 98 0.22 -17.46 6.75
C PRO A 98 1.29 -17.93 5.75
N LYS A 99 2.54 -18.12 6.20
CA LYS A 99 3.69 -18.38 5.31
C LYS A 99 3.49 -19.63 4.45
N GLU A 100 2.91 -20.68 5.02
CA GLU A 100 2.60 -21.93 4.34
C GLU A 100 1.50 -21.77 3.28
N VAL A 101 0.54 -20.87 3.52
CA VAL A 101 -0.51 -20.53 2.55
C VAL A 101 0.06 -19.69 1.42
N ASP A 102 0.86 -18.67 1.74
CA ASP A 102 1.56 -17.83 0.74
C ASP A 102 2.46 -18.69 -0.16
N ALA A 103 3.25 -19.60 0.40
CA ALA A 103 4.06 -20.53 -0.36
C ALA A 103 3.22 -21.43 -1.29
N ALA A 104 2.07 -21.93 -0.82
CA ALA A 104 1.16 -22.73 -1.64
C ALA A 104 0.48 -21.93 -2.76
N ILE A 105 0.19 -20.64 -2.54
CA ILE A 105 -0.33 -19.74 -3.58
C ILE A 105 0.69 -19.57 -4.69
N TRP A 106 1.93 -19.19 -4.38
CA TRP A 106 2.95 -18.87 -5.39
C TRP A 106 3.56 -20.08 -6.08
N SER A 107 3.54 -21.26 -5.45
CA SER A 107 4.00 -22.51 -6.08
C SER A 107 2.92 -23.20 -6.92
N GLY A 108 1.65 -22.80 -6.78
CA GLY A 108 0.52 -23.52 -7.38
C GLY A 108 0.19 -24.85 -6.70
N ASN A 109 0.79 -25.12 -5.54
CA ASN A 109 0.50 -26.33 -4.75
C ASN A 109 -0.91 -26.27 -4.12
N GLU A 110 -1.36 -27.40 -3.59
CA GLU A 110 -2.61 -27.46 -2.83
C GLU A 110 -2.53 -26.56 -1.59
N LEU A 111 -3.63 -25.85 -1.31
CA LEU A 111 -3.74 -25.03 -0.11
C LEU A 111 -3.81 -25.93 1.14
N PRO A 112 -3.26 -25.48 2.29
CA PRO A 112 -3.39 -26.21 3.54
C PRO A 112 -4.84 -26.58 3.87
N ALA A 113 -5.03 -27.75 4.48
CA ALA A 113 -6.34 -28.15 4.99
C ALA A 113 -6.79 -27.26 6.14
N GLY A 114 -8.10 -27.15 6.36
CA GLY A 114 -8.67 -26.43 7.51
C GLY A 114 -8.84 -24.92 7.33
N LEU A 115 -8.59 -24.37 6.14
CA LEU A 115 -8.95 -22.98 5.83
C LEU A 115 -10.46 -22.76 5.90
N SER A 116 -10.89 -21.67 6.55
CA SER A 116 -12.29 -21.25 6.55
C SER A 116 -12.75 -20.85 5.14
N PRO A 117 -14.07 -20.72 4.88
CA PRO A 117 -14.57 -20.20 3.61
C PRO A 117 -13.99 -18.83 3.25
N GLU A 118 -13.86 -17.91 4.21
CA GLU A 118 -13.30 -16.57 4.02
C GLU A 118 -11.80 -16.63 3.70
N GLU A 119 -11.05 -17.49 4.38
CA GLU A 119 -9.62 -17.71 4.13
C GLU A 119 -9.37 -18.35 2.76
N ARG A 120 -10.24 -19.27 2.33
CA ARG A 120 -10.21 -19.86 0.99
C ARG A 120 -10.52 -18.82 -0.08
N LYS A 121 -11.56 -18.00 0.13
CA LYS A 121 -11.91 -16.88 -0.77
C LYS A 121 -10.73 -15.93 -0.94
N ALA A 122 -10.05 -15.57 0.14
CA ALA A 122 -8.85 -14.72 0.07
C ALA A 122 -7.74 -15.36 -0.78
N CYS A 123 -7.48 -16.66 -0.62
CA CYS A 123 -6.51 -17.38 -1.45
C CYS A 123 -6.88 -17.37 -2.94
N GLU A 124 -8.16 -17.57 -3.25
CA GLU A 124 -8.69 -17.56 -4.62
C GLU A 124 -8.55 -16.18 -5.25
N GLN A 125 -8.89 -15.11 -4.53
CA GLN A 125 -8.70 -13.73 -4.97
C GLN A 125 -7.22 -13.45 -5.30
N VAL A 126 -6.27 -13.87 -4.44
CA VAL A 126 -4.84 -13.70 -4.73
C VAL A 126 -4.43 -14.44 -6.00
N ARG A 127 -4.92 -15.67 -6.20
CA ARG A 127 -4.60 -16.48 -7.40
C ARG A 127 -5.19 -15.92 -8.69
N GLU A 128 -6.31 -15.23 -8.62
CA GLU A 128 -6.98 -14.64 -9.78
C GLU A 128 -6.24 -13.41 -10.33
N ASN A 129 -5.53 -12.69 -9.46
CA ASN A 129 -4.75 -11.50 -9.80
C ASN A 129 -3.70 -11.75 -10.88
N LYS A 130 -3.44 -10.73 -11.71
CA LYS A 130 -2.54 -10.81 -12.87
C LYS A 130 -1.16 -10.22 -12.57
N PHE A 131 -0.31 -10.96 -11.86
CA PHE A 131 1.03 -10.51 -11.44
C PHE A 131 2.12 -10.55 -12.54
N ALA A 132 1.76 -10.69 -13.82
CA ALA A 132 2.73 -10.81 -14.91
C ALA A 132 3.66 -9.59 -14.99
N TYR A 133 3.12 -8.38 -14.76
CA TYR A 133 3.89 -7.15 -14.71
C TYR A 133 4.96 -7.20 -13.59
N ALA A 134 4.58 -7.68 -12.40
CA ALA A 134 5.46 -7.79 -11.25
C ALA A 134 6.56 -8.82 -11.48
N PHE A 135 6.28 -9.95 -12.13
CA PHE A 135 7.30 -10.94 -12.49
C PHE A 135 8.30 -10.41 -13.54
N MET A 136 7.82 -9.64 -14.51
CA MET A 136 8.70 -9.01 -15.51
C MET A 136 9.60 -7.94 -14.86
N MET A 137 9.04 -7.07 -14.02
CA MET A 137 9.80 -6.07 -13.27
C MET A 137 10.73 -6.70 -12.22
N GLY A 138 10.34 -7.82 -11.62
CA GLY A 138 11.12 -8.58 -10.63
C GLY A 138 12.36 -9.25 -11.22
N THR A 139 12.40 -9.45 -12.54
CA THR A 139 13.48 -10.17 -13.22
C THR A 139 14.29 -9.31 -14.18
N ARG A 140 13.63 -8.46 -14.98
CA ARG A 140 14.24 -7.67 -16.07
C ARG A 140 13.65 -6.25 -16.19
N PRO A 141 13.63 -5.44 -15.11
CA PRO A 141 13.08 -4.09 -15.12
C PRO A 141 13.81 -3.17 -16.10
N GLN A 142 15.12 -3.35 -16.30
CA GLN A 142 15.90 -2.50 -17.21
C GLN A 142 15.59 -2.76 -18.70
N THR A 143 15.02 -3.92 -19.03
CA THR A 143 14.60 -4.27 -20.41
C THR A 143 13.32 -3.55 -20.82
N LEU A 144 12.56 -3.01 -19.87
CA LEU A 144 11.28 -2.32 -20.11
C LEU A 144 11.43 -0.92 -20.73
N THR A 145 12.50 -0.64 -21.47
CA THR A 145 12.85 0.71 -21.95
C THR A 145 11.75 1.39 -22.76
N GLY A 146 10.83 0.64 -23.36
CA GLY A 146 9.64 1.20 -24.01
C GLY A 146 8.77 2.06 -23.09
N LEU A 147 8.77 1.81 -21.78
CA LEU A 147 8.03 2.62 -20.79
C LEU A 147 8.59 4.04 -20.60
N VAL A 148 9.81 4.30 -21.08
CA VAL A 148 10.44 5.63 -20.99
C VAL A 148 10.70 6.25 -22.36
N ASP A 149 10.36 5.54 -23.43
CA ASP A 149 10.51 6.00 -24.81
C ASP A 149 9.15 6.29 -25.48
N SER A 150 8.08 5.65 -25.00
CA SER A 150 6.72 5.82 -25.54
C SER A 150 5.76 6.30 -24.45
N PRO A 151 5.19 7.52 -24.54
CA PRO A 151 4.20 7.98 -23.56
C PRO A 151 2.90 7.17 -23.63
N VAL A 152 2.52 6.70 -24.83
CA VAL A 152 1.39 5.77 -25.00
C VAL A 152 1.71 4.41 -24.38
N GLY A 153 2.94 3.92 -24.54
CA GLY A 153 3.39 2.68 -23.92
C GLY A 153 3.37 2.76 -22.38
N LEU A 154 3.84 3.87 -21.81
CA LEU A 154 3.76 4.13 -20.37
C LEU A 154 2.31 4.18 -19.89
N ALA A 155 1.47 4.97 -20.56
CA ALA A 155 0.06 5.14 -20.20
C ALA A 155 -0.68 3.80 -20.23
N ALA A 156 -0.55 3.05 -21.32
CA ALA A 156 -1.18 1.73 -21.47
C ALA A 156 -0.74 0.78 -20.34
N PHE A 157 0.56 0.73 -20.04
CA PHE A 157 1.08 -0.10 -18.96
C PHE A 157 0.51 0.31 -17.60
N MET A 158 0.53 1.60 -17.26
CA MET A 158 0.03 2.07 -15.97
C MET A 158 -1.48 1.87 -15.80
N ILE A 159 -2.25 1.94 -16.89
CA ILE A 159 -3.72 1.76 -16.86
C ILE A 159 -4.11 0.27 -16.77
N ASP A 160 -3.37 -0.64 -17.41
CA ASP A 160 -3.77 -2.04 -17.61
C ASP A 160 -2.92 -3.08 -16.82
N HIS A 161 -1.94 -2.65 -16.02
CA HIS A 161 -1.10 -3.60 -15.26
C HIS A 161 -1.88 -4.47 -14.26
N ASP A 162 -3.06 -4.01 -13.81
CA ASP A 162 -3.99 -4.75 -12.96
C ASP A 162 -5.41 -4.68 -13.53
N TRP A 163 -6.10 -5.82 -13.59
CA TRP A 163 -7.37 -5.93 -14.31
C TRP A 163 -8.55 -5.25 -13.60
N LYS A 164 -8.59 -5.25 -12.26
CA LYS A 164 -9.63 -4.55 -11.49
C LYS A 164 -9.45 -3.04 -11.60
N SER A 165 -8.19 -2.60 -11.48
CA SER A 165 -7.81 -1.20 -11.69
C SER A 165 -8.13 -0.72 -13.10
N HIS A 166 -7.84 -1.55 -14.12
CA HIS A 166 -8.21 -1.27 -15.50
C HIS A 166 -9.73 -1.11 -15.66
N ASP A 167 -10.52 -2.02 -15.08
CA ASP A 167 -11.98 -1.97 -15.16
C ASP A 167 -12.55 -0.69 -14.51
N LEU A 168 -12.06 -0.30 -13.33
CA LEU A 168 -12.37 0.98 -12.70
C LEU A 168 -12.00 2.16 -13.62
N ILE A 169 -10.75 2.22 -14.09
CA ILE A 169 -10.26 3.31 -14.94
C ILE A 169 -11.07 3.40 -16.24
N ALA A 170 -11.40 2.27 -16.87
CA ALA A 170 -12.20 2.22 -18.08
C ALA A 170 -13.59 2.84 -17.86
N ARG A 171 -14.25 2.55 -16.73
CA ARG A 171 -15.54 3.18 -16.37
C ARG A 171 -15.40 4.69 -16.12
N ILE A 172 -14.34 5.14 -15.45
CA ILE A 172 -14.04 6.58 -15.30
C ILE A 172 -13.87 7.26 -16.66
N PHE A 173 -13.13 6.63 -17.58
CA PHE A 173 -12.98 7.13 -18.94
C PHE A 173 -14.30 7.08 -19.73
N ALA A 174 -15.22 6.17 -19.42
CA ALA A 174 -16.57 6.15 -19.96
C ALA A 174 -17.53 7.18 -19.30
N GLY A 175 -17.09 7.89 -18.26
CA GLY A 175 -17.85 8.95 -17.59
C GLY A 175 -18.58 8.52 -16.31
N ALA A 176 -18.25 7.36 -15.74
CA ALA A 176 -18.75 6.97 -14.43
C ALA A 176 -18.17 7.85 -13.32
N ASP A 177 -18.97 8.12 -12.28
CA ASP A 177 -18.53 8.81 -11.07
C ASP A 177 -18.21 7.79 -9.97
N GLU A 178 -16.93 7.40 -9.88
CA GLU A 178 -16.44 6.43 -8.89
C GLU A 178 -15.30 6.99 -8.02
N GLY A 179 -15.21 8.31 -7.88
CA GLY A 179 -14.25 8.97 -6.98
C GLY A 179 -12.93 9.39 -7.65
N LEU A 180 -12.69 8.97 -8.88
CA LEU A 180 -11.57 9.40 -9.72
C LEU A 180 -12.06 10.14 -10.97
N SER A 181 -11.23 11.03 -11.50
CA SER A 181 -11.42 11.70 -12.78
C SER A 181 -10.40 11.22 -13.81
N ARG A 182 -10.61 11.54 -15.09
CA ARG A 182 -9.60 11.27 -16.13
C ARG A 182 -8.30 12.03 -15.85
N ASP A 183 -8.41 13.25 -15.35
CA ASP A 183 -7.26 14.10 -15.03
C ASP A 183 -6.45 13.51 -13.86
N ASP A 184 -7.11 12.92 -12.86
CA ASP A 184 -6.40 12.17 -11.81
C ASP A 184 -5.47 11.11 -12.45
N ILE A 185 -6.01 10.26 -13.33
CA ILE A 185 -5.23 9.20 -13.99
C ILE A 185 -4.08 9.78 -14.82
N LEU A 186 -4.36 10.82 -15.60
CA LEU A 186 -3.36 11.48 -16.45
C LEU A 186 -2.28 12.20 -15.63
N ASP A 187 -2.60 12.78 -14.47
CA ASP A 187 -1.64 13.40 -13.56
C ASP A 187 -0.62 12.36 -13.06
N ASN A 188 -1.08 11.17 -12.68
CA ASN A 188 -0.19 10.09 -12.25
C ASN A 188 0.71 9.60 -13.41
N VAL A 189 0.15 9.40 -14.61
CA VAL A 189 0.95 9.03 -15.80
C VAL A 189 1.96 10.13 -16.14
N THR A 190 1.54 11.38 -16.11
CA THR A 190 2.37 12.55 -16.40
C THR A 190 3.51 12.69 -15.40
N LEU A 191 3.27 12.42 -14.12
CA LEU A 191 4.31 12.38 -13.09
C LEU A 191 5.42 11.41 -13.50
N PHE A 192 5.09 10.15 -13.81
CA PHE A 192 6.09 9.15 -14.20
C PHE A 192 6.80 9.47 -15.52
N TRP A 193 6.07 10.05 -16.47
CA TRP A 193 6.62 10.46 -17.76
C TRP A 193 7.66 11.57 -17.58
N LEU A 194 7.29 12.66 -16.93
CA LEU A 194 8.13 13.85 -16.82
C LEU A 194 9.35 13.64 -15.90
N THR A 195 9.25 12.77 -14.90
CA THR A 195 10.40 12.41 -14.06
C THR A 195 11.24 11.28 -14.65
N ASN A 196 10.74 10.63 -15.72
CA ASN A 196 11.37 9.50 -16.38
C ASN A 196 11.69 8.37 -15.36
N THR A 197 10.71 8.02 -14.50
CA THR A 197 10.91 7.10 -13.37
C THR A 197 10.34 5.71 -13.55
N ALA A 198 9.70 5.37 -14.68
CA ALA A 198 9.08 4.05 -14.86
C ALA A 198 10.09 2.90 -14.65
N ILE A 199 11.29 3.01 -15.21
CA ILE A 199 12.35 1.99 -15.04
C ILE A 199 12.94 1.99 -13.64
N SER A 200 13.18 3.16 -13.05
CA SER A 200 13.75 3.22 -11.69
C SER A 200 12.78 2.71 -10.63
N ALA A 201 11.48 2.95 -10.82
CA ALA A 201 10.41 2.41 -9.98
C ALA A 201 10.34 0.88 -10.10
N ALA A 202 10.36 0.35 -11.33
CA ALA A 202 10.35 -1.08 -11.61
C ALA A 202 11.47 -1.87 -10.89
N ARG A 203 12.62 -1.22 -10.60
CA ARG A 203 13.73 -1.87 -9.89
C ARG A 203 13.36 -2.30 -8.47
N LEU A 204 12.37 -1.68 -7.84
CA LEU A 204 11.91 -2.12 -6.52
C LEU A 204 11.36 -3.55 -6.54
N TYR A 205 10.70 -3.96 -7.63
CA TYR A 205 10.26 -5.34 -7.81
C TYR A 205 11.45 -6.29 -7.83
N TRP A 206 12.53 -5.97 -8.57
CA TRP A 206 13.77 -6.77 -8.54
C TRP A 206 14.32 -6.84 -7.13
N GLU A 207 14.49 -5.70 -6.47
CA GLU A 207 15.06 -5.64 -5.11
C GLU A 207 14.25 -6.48 -4.11
N ASN A 208 12.92 -6.47 -4.24
CA ASN A 208 12.02 -7.30 -3.45
C ASN A 208 12.17 -8.80 -3.76
N THR A 209 12.24 -9.17 -5.04
CA THR A 209 12.47 -10.56 -5.48
C THR A 209 13.82 -11.09 -4.96
N VAL A 210 14.89 -10.31 -5.08
CA VAL A 210 16.22 -10.70 -4.56
C VAL A 210 16.21 -10.82 -3.05
N ALA A 211 15.45 -9.97 -2.35
CA ALA A 211 15.29 -10.07 -0.91
C ALA A 211 14.39 -11.24 -0.45
N GLY A 212 13.73 -11.95 -1.37
CA GLY A 212 12.82 -13.05 -1.03
C GLY A 212 11.62 -12.60 -0.19
N THR A 213 11.20 -11.35 -0.34
CA THR A 213 10.12 -10.76 0.46
C THR A 213 8.76 -11.01 -0.19
N SER A 214 7.86 -11.65 0.54
CA SER A 214 6.46 -11.82 0.13
C SER A 214 5.72 -10.48 0.12
N PHE A 215 4.76 -10.34 -0.80
CA PHE A 215 3.86 -9.19 -0.92
C PHE A 215 2.76 -9.18 0.15
N PHE A 216 2.37 -10.35 0.67
CA PHE A 216 1.17 -10.50 1.50
C PHE A 216 1.38 -11.32 2.77
N ALA A 217 2.49 -12.05 2.89
CA ALA A 217 2.71 -12.92 4.03
C ALA A 217 2.96 -12.12 5.33
N ALA A 218 2.42 -12.63 6.43
CA ALA A 218 2.60 -12.02 7.74
C ALA A 218 4.07 -11.82 8.10
N LYS A 219 4.42 -10.58 8.47
CA LYS A 219 5.80 -10.15 8.80
C LYS A 219 6.12 -10.19 10.30
N GLY A 220 5.13 -10.38 11.17
CA GLY A 220 5.32 -10.45 12.63
C GLY A 220 5.42 -9.08 13.30
N VAL A 221 4.51 -8.17 12.98
CA VAL A 221 4.43 -6.84 13.61
C VAL A 221 3.74 -6.98 14.97
N GLU A 222 4.40 -6.51 16.04
CA GLU A 222 3.82 -6.47 17.40
C GLU A 222 3.36 -5.07 17.83
N LEU A 223 3.70 -4.03 17.05
CA LEU A 223 3.21 -2.68 17.33
C LEU A 223 1.69 -2.60 17.11
N PRO A 224 1.02 -1.65 17.79
CA PRO A 224 -0.38 -1.36 17.52
C PRO A 224 -0.64 -1.20 16.02
N THR A 225 -1.58 -1.99 15.50
CA THR A 225 -1.85 -2.06 14.06
C THR A 225 -3.34 -1.88 13.79
N ALA A 226 -3.67 -1.08 12.79
CA ALA A 226 -5.01 -0.91 12.28
C ALA A 226 -5.10 -1.39 10.83
N CYS A 227 -6.19 -2.07 10.48
CA CYS A 227 -6.44 -2.60 9.14
C CYS A 227 -7.77 -2.10 8.58
N SER A 228 -7.75 -1.63 7.33
CA SER A 228 -8.94 -1.27 6.57
C SER A 228 -9.02 -2.12 5.32
N VAL A 229 -10.04 -2.97 5.22
CA VAL A 229 -10.21 -3.96 4.15
C VAL A 229 -11.21 -3.44 3.14
N PHE A 230 -10.74 -3.17 1.92
CA PHE A 230 -11.55 -2.70 0.80
C PHE A 230 -11.98 -3.89 -0.09
N PRO A 231 -13.23 -3.91 -0.60
CA PRO A 231 -13.79 -5.09 -1.27
C PRO A 231 -13.10 -5.43 -2.60
N ASP A 232 -12.60 -4.42 -3.32
CA ASP A 232 -11.95 -4.61 -4.63
C ASP A 232 -10.41 -4.55 -4.55
N GLU A 233 -9.84 -4.71 -3.36
CA GLU A 233 -8.39 -4.91 -3.17
C GLU A 233 -7.94 -6.26 -3.80
N MET A 234 -6.63 -6.49 -3.86
CA MET A 234 -6.02 -7.74 -4.33
C MET A 234 -6.57 -8.97 -3.59
N PHE A 235 -6.96 -8.82 -2.32
CA PHE A 235 -7.77 -9.77 -1.58
C PHE A 235 -8.44 -9.10 -0.38
N GLU A 236 -9.59 -9.62 0.04
CA GLU A 236 -10.23 -9.21 1.28
C GLU A 236 -9.58 -9.96 2.44
N ALA A 237 -8.74 -9.27 3.21
CA ALA A 237 -8.04 -9.86 4.34
C ALA A 237 -9.01 -10.47 5.38
N PRO A 238 -8.95 -11.79 5.65
CA PRO A 238 -9.77 -12.41 6.69
C PRO A 238 -9.38 -11.85 8.06
N LYS A 239 -10.38 -11.52 8.89
CA LYS A 239 -10.14 -11.04 10.26
C LYS A 239 -9.34 -12.06 11.10
N SER A 240 -9.60 -13.36 10.91
CA SER A 240 -8.88 -14.46 11.58
C SER A 240 -7.38 -14.44 11.30
N TRP A 241 -6.97 -14.05 10.09
CA TRP A 241 -5.57 -13.91 9.73
C TRP A 241 -4.99 -12.60 10.28
N ALA A 242 -5.73 -11.49 10.21
CA ALA A 242 -5.30 -10.22 10.78
C ALA A 242 -5.02 -10.31 12.29
N GLU A 243 -5.91 -10.96 13.06
CA GLU A 243 -5.74 -11.17 14.51
C GLU A 243 -4.50 -12.00 14.85
N LYS A 244 -4.13 -12.96 13.98
CA LYS A 244 -2.91 -13.78 14.15
C LYS A 244 -1.65 -13.05 13.73
N ALA A 245 -1.71 -12.31 12.62
CA ALA A 245 -0.58 -11.58 12.05
C ALA A 245 -0.19 -10.34 12.89
N TYR A 246 -1.19 -9.74 13.55
CA TYR A 246 -1.06 -8.53 14.36
C TYR A 246 -1.58 -8.79 15.78
N PRO A 247 -0.74 -9.27 16.72
CA PRO A 247 -1.16 -9.54 18.09
C PRO A 247 -1.70 -8.32 18.85
N ASN A 248 -1.39 -7.12 18.38
CA ASN A 248 -1.92 -5.85 18.88
C ASN A 248 -2.77 -5.14 17.80
N LEU A 249 -3.79 -5.84 17.29
CA LEU A 249 -4.75 -5.30 16.33
C LEU A 249 -5.75 -4.38 17.05
N ILE A 250 -5.55 -3.06 16.91
CA ILE A 250 -6.36 -2.04 17.60
C ILE A 250 -7.62 -1.65 16.83
N HIS A 251 -7.64 -1.86 15.52
CA HIS A 251 -8.78 -1.55 14.66
C HIS A 251 -8.78 -2.48 13.44
N PHE A 252 -9.95 -2.99 13.09
CA PHE A 252 -10.15 -3.79 11.89
C PHE A 252 -11.54 -3.48 11.35
N ASN A 253 -11.62 -3.05 10.09
CA ASN A 253 -12.90 -2.74 9.45
C ASN A 253 -12.93 -3.23 8.00
N THR A 254 -14.11 -3.67 7.56
CA THR A 254 -14.41 -3.98 6.15
C THR A 254 -15.27 -2.87 5.57
N LEU A 255 -14.82 -2.27 4.48
CA LEU A 255 -15.44 -1.10 3.89
C LEU A 255 -16.45 -1.51 2.80
N PRO A 256 -17.48 -0.69 2.55
CA PRO A 256 -18.54 -1.05 1.60
C PRO A 256 -18.15 -0.84 0.12
N LYS A 257 -17.10 -0.06 -0.14
CA LYS A 257 -16.64 0.29 -1.50
C LYS A 257 -15.16 0.67 -1.49
N GLY A 258 -14.50 0.40 -2.61
CA GLY A 258 -13.13 0.80 -2.91
C GLY A 258 -12.26 -0.41 -3.23
N GLY A 259 -11.14 -0.16 -3.90
CA GLY A 259 -10.14 -1.19 -4.20
C GLY A 259 -8.71 -0.80 -3.82
N HIS A 260 -7.77 -1.22 -4.66
CA HIS A 260 -6.33 -1.10 -4.44
C HIS A 260 -5.86 0.35 -4.16
N PHE A 261 -6.42 1.32 -4.87
CA PHE A 261 -6.10 2.75 -4.71
C PHE A 261 -7.00 3.46 -3.69
N ALA A 262 -7.25 2.83 -2.53
CA ALA A 262 -8.23 3.27 -1.51
C ALA A 262 -8.19 4.78 -1.17
N ALA A 263 -7.01 5.31 -0.91
CA ALA A 263 -6.78 6.73 -0.60
C ALA A 263 -7.16 7.69 -1.74
N TRP A 264 -7.04 7.21 -2.98
CA TRP A 264 -7.28 7.99 -4.19
C TRP A 264 -8.73 7.90 -4.64
N GLU A 265 -9.27 6.68 -4.62
CA GLU A 265 -10.62 6.34 -5.06
C GLU A 265 -11.69 6.70 -4.00
N GLN A 266 -11.42 6.35 -2.74
CA GLN A 266 -12.35 6.52 -1.62
C GLN A 266 -11.75 7.38 -0.49
N PRO A 267 -11.38 8.64 -0.76
CA PRO A 267 -10.67 9.49 0.21
C PRO A 267 -11.47 9.72 1.50
N ALA A 268 -12.80 9.74 1.44
CA ALA A 268 -13.66 9.91 2.61
C ALA A 268 -13.59 8.69 3.55
N TYR A 269 -13.70 7.47 3.01
CA TYR A 269 -13.54 6.25 3.81
C TYR A 269 -12.13 6.15 4.39
N MET A 270 -11.11 6.40 3.57
CA MET A 270 -9.73 6.35 4.03
C MET A 270 -9.44 7.38 5.15
N THR A 271 -9.94 8.60 5.02
CA THR A 271 -9.81 9.65 6.05
C THR A 271 -10.47 9.21 7.36
N ALA A 272 -11.69 8.70 7.29
CA ALA A 272 -12.43 8.25 8.48
C ALA A 272 -11.70 7.09 9.19
N GLU A 273 -11.18 6.14 8.43
CA GLU A 273 -10.43 5.00 8.96
C GLU A 273 -9.10 5.44 9.63
N ILE A 274 -8.34 6.34 9.01
CA ILE A 274 -7.12 6.91 9.60
C ILE A 274 -7.42 7.63 10.91
N ARG A 275 -8.46 8.48 10.93
CA ARG A 275 -8.89 9.19 12.14
C ARG A 275 -9.29 8.22 13.25
N MET A 276 -10.11 7.22 12.92
CA MET A 276 -10.57 6.21 13.89
C MET A 276 -9.41 5.41 14.47
N ALA A 277 -8.56 4.86 13.60
CA ALA A 277 -7.42 4.03 13.99
C ALA A 277 -6.51 4.75 15.00
N PHE A 278 -6.21 6.02 14.74
CA PHE A 278 -5.24 6.75 15.55
C PHE A 278 -5.85 7.50 16.73
N LYS A 279 -7.17 7.72 16.75
CA LYS A 279 -7.89 8.13 17.95
C LYS A 279 -7.66 7.14 19.10
N LEU A 280 -7.75 5.84 18.83
CA LEU A 280 -7.55 4.78 19.82
C LEU A 280 -6.14 4.79 20.43
N LEU A 281 -5.12 5.16 19.64
CA LEU A 281 -3.75 5.30 20.13
C LEU A 281 -3.55 6.50 21.06
N ARG A 282 -4.26 7.60 20.81
CA ARG A 282 -4.23 8.78 21.70
C ARG A 282 -4.88 8.47 23.05
N GLU A 283 -6.00 7.76 23.02
CA GLU A 283 -6.72 7.34 24.23
C GLU A 283 -5.89 6.36 25.07
N ALA A 284 -5.27 5.35 24.43
CA ALA A 284 -4.40 4.40 25.12
C ALA A 284 -3.15 5.03 25.75
N ALA A 285 -2.61 6.11 25.16
CA ALA A 285 -1.47 6.85 25.72
C ALA A 285 -1.84 7.79 26.88
N SER A 286 -3.14 8.02 27.10
CA SER A 286 -3.66 8.92 28.14
C SER A 286 -4.20 8.18 29.37
N ALA A 287 -4.27 6.85 29.31
CA ALA A 287 -4.66 5.95 30.39
C ALA A 287 -3.43 5.39 31.12
#